data_AF-A0A0F9KCD6-F1
#
_entry.id   AF-A0A0F9KCD6-F1
#
_cell.length_a   1.000
_cell.length_b   1.000
_cell.length_c   1.000
_cell.angle_alpha   90.00
_cell.angle_beta   90.00
_cell.angle_gamma   90.00
#
_symmetry.space_group_name_H-M   'P 1'
#
loop_
_entity.id
_entity.type
_entity.pdbx_description
1 polymer ?
#
loop_
_entity_poly.entity_id
_entity_poly.type
_entity_poly.pdbx_seq_one_letter_code
_entity_poly.pdbx_strand_id
1 'polypeptide(L)' 'LYIDGVAPSQAFSITTDKGWWFAGDSSLDNGYIGAGSIAGAGKARFLSGRVREVTISIVDLSADEMLYDYQRTRGFV' A
#
# COMPACT_ATOMS: atom_id res chain seq x y z
N LEU A 1 -7.22 -3.77 3.02
CA LEU A 1 -6.85 -3.78 1.58
C LEU A 1 -8.10 -3.57 0.74
N TYR A 2 -8.01 -2.75 -0.32
CA TYR A 2 -9.02 -2.66 -1.37
C TYR A 2 -8.39 -3.12 -2.69
N ILE A 3 -9.13 -3.88 -3.50
CA ILE A 3 -8.71 -4.34 -4.83
C ILE A 3 -9.87 -4.06 -5.78
N ASP A 4 -9.57 -3.38 -6.90
CA ASP A 4 -10.57 -2.98 -7.91
C ASP A 4 -11.81 -2.26 -7.31
N GLY A 5 -11.57 -1.39 -6.32
CA GLY A 5 -12.61 -0.58 -5.67
C GLY A 5 -13.44 -1.33 -4.61
N VAL A 6 -13.14 -2.60 -4.31
CA VAL A 6 -13.89 -3.42 -3.34
C VAL A 6 -12.99 -3.90 -2.21
N ALA A 7 -13.53 -4.01 -1.00
CA ALA A 7 -12.88 -4.66 0.13
C ALA A 7 -13.06 -6.18 0.04
N PRO A 8 -12.04 -6.99 -0.35
CA PRO A 8 -12.16 -8.44 -0.31
C PRO A 8 -12.26 -8.94 1.13
N SER A 9 -12.82 -10.14 1.32
CA SER A 9 -12.82 -10.81 2.63
C SER A 9 -11.40 -10.96 3.14
N GLN A 10 -11.14 -10.45 4.35
CA GLN A 10 -9.82 -10.42 4.96
C GLN A 10 -9.93 -10.96 6.38
N ALA A 11 -9.08 -11.95 6.71
CA ALA A 11 -8.88 -12.39 8.08
C ALA A 11 -7.77 -11.52 8.68
N PHE A 12 -8.16 -10.49 9.45
CA PHE A 12 -7.20 -9.63 10.15
C PHE A 12 -6.96 -10.10 11.57
N SER A 13 -5.69 -10.19 11.94
CA SER A 13 -5.24 -10.36 13.31
C SER A 13 -4.81 -8.98 13.84
N ILE A 14 -5.58 -8.42 14.78
CA ILE A 14 -5.29 -7.12 15.40
C ILE A 14 -3.89 -7.01 16.02
N THR A 15 -3.28 -8.14 16.41
CA THR A 15 -1.92 -8.20 16.97
C THR A 15 -0.81 -8.16 15.93
N THR A 16 -1.05 -8.57 14.69
CA THR A 16 -0.02 -8.65 13.64
C THR A 16 -0.04 -7.42 12.73
N ASP A 17 -1.23 -6.91 12.40
CA ASP A 17 -1.39 -6.00 11.26
C ASP A 17 -1.62 -4.52 11.64
N LYS A 18 -1.93 -4.22 12.92
CA LYS A 18 -2.22 -2.85 13.37
C LYS A 18 -1.14 -2.21 14.24
N GLY A 19 -0.14 -2.98 14.68
CA GLY A 19 0.88 -2.50 15.60
C GLY A 19 2.06 -1.79 14.94
N TRP A 20 2.29 -2.03 13.64
CA TRP A 20 3.50 -1.56 12.97
C TRP A 20 3.17 -0.73 11.73
N TRP A 21 3.38 0.58 11.84
CA TRP A 21 3.31 1.54 10.75
C TRP A 21 4.67 2.25 10.61
N PHE A 22 4.90 2.98 9.51
CA PHE A 22 6.20 3.61 9.24
C PHE A 22 6.76 4.44 10.41
N ALA A 23 5.89 5.11 11.17
CA ALA A 23 6.29 5.90 12.34
C ALA A 23 6.83 5.04 13.52
N GLY A 24 6.49 3.76 13.58
CA GLY A 24 6.92 2.83 14.62
C GLY A 24 8.28 2.17 14.35
N ASP A 25 8.88 2.40 13.18
CA ASP A 25 10.16 1.81 12.80
C ASP A 25 11.26 2.87 12.71
N SER A 26 12.14 2.91 13.73
CA SER A 26 13.29 3.82 13.75
C SER A 26 14.42 3.41 12.80
N SER A 27 14.33 2.21 12.21
CA SER A 27 15.35 1.67 11.30
C SER A 27 15.03 1.87 9.82
N LEU A 28 13.85 2.41 9.47
CA LEU A 28 13.50 2.74 8.09
C LEU A 28 14.43 3.82 7.54
N ASP A 29 15.16 3.45 6.49
CA ASP A 29 16.17 4.28 5.83
C ASP A 29 15.85 4.54 4.35
N ASN A 30 14.89 3.79 3.79
CA ASN A 30 14.53 3.89 2.37
C ASN A 30 13.07 3.47 2.10
N GLY A 31 12.56 3.94 0.96
CA GLY A 31 11.29 3.52 0.38
C GLY A 31 11.44 3.30 -1.12
N TYR A 32 10.84 2.23 -1.65
CA TYR A 32 10.93 1.87 -3.06
C TYR A 32 9.57 1.50 -3.63
N ILE A 33 9.34 1.94 -4.87
CA ILE A 33 8.20 1.47 -5.68
C ILE A 33 8.72 0.35 -6.58
N GLY A 34 8.09 -0.82 -6.51
CA GLY A 34 8.42 -1.97 -7.37
C GLY A 34 9.57 -2.86 -6.87
N ALA A 35 10.05 -2.68 -5.64
CA ALA A 35 10.92 -3.65 -4.95
C ALA A 35 10.83 -3.43 -3.43
N GLY A 36 11.20 -4.44 -2.65
CA GLY A 36 11.48 -4.29 -1.22
C GLY A 36 12.98 -4.19 -0.97
N SER A 37 13.39 -3.46 0.07
CA SER A 37 14.77 -3.48 0.58
C SER A 37 14.83 -4.32 1.84
N ILE A 38 15.88 -5.11 1.99
CA ILE A 38 16.19 -5.83 3.23
C ILE A 38 17.56 -5.33 3.68
N ALA A 39 17.64 -4.81 4.90
CA ALA A 39 18.85 -4.23 5.46
C ALA A 39 20.06 -5.17 5.29
N GLY A 40 21.10 -4.69 4.61
CA GLY A 40 22.32 -5.45 4.33
C GLY A 40 22.21 -6.55 3.25
N ALA A 41 21.00 -6.91 2.80
CA ALA A 41 20.77 -7.93 1.76
C ALA A 41 20.40 -7.33 0.39
N GLY A 42 20.18 -6.01 0.32
CA GLY A 42 19.87 -5.31 -0.91
C GLY A 42 18.39 -5.38 -1.30
N LYS A 43 18.11 -5.23 -2.60
CA LYS A 43 16.75 -5.22 -3.14
C LYS A 43 16.26 -6.64 -3.41
N ALA A 44 15.01 -6.92 -3.06
CA ALA A 44 14.31 -8.17 -3.31
C ALA A 44 12.88 -7.91 -3.81
N ARG A 45 12.19 -8.98 -4.24
CA ARG A 45 10.77 -8.94 -4.66
C ARG A 45 10.50 -7.90 -5.74
N PHE A 46 11.29 -7.94 -6.81
CA PHE A 46 11.16 -7.02 -7.93
C PHE A 46 9.81 -7.20 -8.63
N LEU A 47 9.11 -6.10 -8.81
CA LEU A 47 7.95 -6.02 -9.67
C LEU A 47 8.42 -6.07 -11.13
N SER A 48 7.84 -6.99 -11.91
CA SER A 48 7.93 -6.96 -13.37
C SER A 48 6.63 -6.40 -13.93
N GLY A 49 6.71 -5.26 -14.60
CA GLY A 49 5.54 -4.58 -15.17
C GLY A 49 5.64 -3.07 -15.09
N ARG A 50 4.48 -2.41 -15.13
CA ARG A 50 4.36 -0.95 -15.01
C ARG A 50 3.46 -0.59 -13.85
N VAL A 51 3.90 0.35 -13.04
CA VAL A 51 3.06 1.04 -12.07
C VAL A 51 2.60 2.33 -12.74
N ARG A 52 1.28 2.54 -12.84
CA ARG A 52 0.72 3.75 -13.46
C ARG A 52 0.74 4.94 -12.51
N GLU A 53 0.28 4.74 -11.27
CA GLU A 53 0.15 5.78 -10.25
C GLU A 53 0.42 5.18 -8.87
N VAL A 54 1.04 5.98 -7.99
CA VAL A 54 1.15 5.71 -6.56
C VAL A 54 0.78 6.98 -5.82
N THR A 55 -0.19 6.88 -4.90
CA THR A 55 -0.63 7.97 -4.04
C THR A 55 -0.48 7.53 -2.59
N ILE A 56 0.10 8.40 -1.75
CA ILE A 56 0.26 8.16 -0.31
C ILE A 56 -0.56 9.20 0.42
N SER A 57 -1.49 8.74 1.26
CA SER A 57 -2.29 9.57 2.15
C SER A 57 -1.76 9.49 3.58
N ILE A 58 -1.81 10.61 4.30
CA ILE A 58 -1.50 10.66 5.75
C ILE A 58 -2.76 10.50 6.61
N VAL A 59 -3.92 10.32 5.99
CA VAL A 59 -5.20 10.08 6.65
C VAL A 59 -5.78 8.75 6.21
N ASP A 60 -6.58 8.17 7.09
CA ASP A 60 -7.37 6.97 6.80
C ASP A 60 -8.50 7.34 5.83
N LEU A 61 -8.46 6.75 4.63
CA LEU A 61 -9.50 6.92 3.62
C LEU A 61 -10.69 6.00 3.92
N SER A 62 -11.89 6.54 3.79
CA SER A 62 -13.14 5.80 3.87
C SER A 62 -13.34 4.88 2.67
N ALA A 63 -14.30 3.95 2.78
CA ALA A 63 -14.65 3.06 1.68
C ALA A 63 -15.10 3.81 0.41
N ASP A 64 -15.85 4.91 0.58
CA ASP A 64 -16.35 5.72 -0.52
C ASP A 64 -15.21 6.48 -1.22
N GLU A 65 -14.23 6.98 -0.47
CA GLU A 65 -13.03 7.62 -1.03
C GLU A 65 -12.18 6.62 -1.81
N MET A 66 -12.00 5.40 -1.29
CA MET A 66 -11.30 4.33 -2.01
C MET A 66 -11.98 3.95 -3.32
N LEU A 67 -13.33 3.92 -3.34
CA LEU A 67 -14.10 3.68 -4.55
C LEU A 67 -13.95 4.85 -5.54
N TYR A 68 -14.02 6.08 -5.06
CA TYR A 68 -13.83 7.27 -5.88
C TYR A 68 -12.46 7.27 -6.58
N ASP A 69 -11.38 7.01 -5.83
CA ASP A 69 -10.03 6.94 -6.38
C ASP A 69 -9.87 5.83 -7.43
N TYR A 70 -10.49 4.67 -7.21
CA TYR A 70 -10.53 3.60 -8.20
C TYR A 70 -11.22 4.05 -9.51
N GLN A 71 -12.37 4.72 -9.42
CA GLN A 71 -13.10 5.21 -10.60
C GLN A 71 -12.31 6.29 -11.35
N ARG A 72 -11.71 7.24 -10.61
CA ARG A 72 -10.87 8.32 -11.15
C ARG A 72 -9.70 7.78 -11.95
N THR A 73 -8.96 6.81 -11.40
CA THR A 73 -7.76 6.26 -12.06
C THR A 73 -8.07 5.46 -13.34
N ARG A 74 -9.30 4.94 -13.45
CA ARG A 74 -9.79 4.23 -14.63
C ARG A 74 -10.48 5.13 -15.66
N GLY A 75 -10.73 6.41 -15.33
CA GLY A 75 -11.41 7.36 -16.20
C GLY A 75 -12.93 7.15 -16.28
N PHE A 76 -13.53 6.60 -15.22
CA PHE A 76 -14.99 6.43 -15.11
C PHE A 76 -15.69 7.66 -14.50
N VAL A 77 -14.94 8.63 -14.01
CA VAL A 77 -15.38 9.94 -13.48
C VAL A 77 -14.40 11.03 -13.92
#